data_AF-A0AAE3KCY2-F1
#
_entry.id   AF-A0AAE3KCY2-F1
#
_cell.length_a   1.000
_cell.length_b   1.000
_cell.length_c   1.000
_cell.angle_alpha   90.00
_cell.angle_beta   90.00
_cell.angle_gamma   90.00
#
_symmetry.space_group_name_H-M   'P 1'
#
loop_
_entity.id
_entity.type
_entity.pdbx_description
1 polymer ?
#
loop_
_entity_poly.entity_id
_entity_poly.type
_entity_poly.pdbx_seq_one_letter_code
_entity_poly.pdbx_strand_id
1 'polypeptide(L)'
;MHRRDSLRASEIMIDRALNNEKISFKWNSELVEIHGDQETGVDAVSIISHPDGHPTKRESEGKTVETERLTVQGVFYGIGHIPNTSFLEDTEIVLDEEGYIQTDPGTTHTGIDGVFAAGDVADSVYQQAITAAGTGSMAALDAEASLEAQPEVEAPIQ
;
A
#
# COMPACT_ATOMS: atom_id res chain seq x y z
N MET A 1 -16.27 -4.55 -4.08
CA MET A 1 -17.01 -4.10 -2.89
C MET A 1 -16.47 -2.75 -2.49
N HIS A 2 -17.33 -1.80 -2.17
CA HIS A 2 -16.91 -0.45 -1.79
C HIS A 2 -17.69 0.03 -0.58
N ARG A 3 -16.96 0.65 0.35
CA ARG A 3 -17.52 1.29 1.55
C ARG A 3 -18.33 2.56 1.26
N ARG A 4 -18.31 3.06 0.03
CA ARG A 4 -19.05 4.26 -0.43
C ARG A 4 -20.02 3.86 -1.54
N ASP A 5 -20.83 4.81 -1.98
CA ASP A 5 -21.72 4.73 -3.14
C ASP A 5 -21.05 5.18 -4.45
N SER A 6 -19.76 5.53 -4.39
CA SER A 6 -19.00 6.11 -5.48
C SER A 6 -17.53 5.64 -5.46
N LEU A 7 -16.90 5.64 -6.65
CA LEU A 7 -15.49 5.28 -6.82
C LEU A 7 -14.59 6.51 -6.76
N ARG A 8 -13.40 6.34 -6.16
CA ARG A 8 -12.29 7.31 -6.25
C ARG A 8 -11.35 6.85 -7.36
N ALA A 9 -11.75 7.06 -8.62
CA ALA A 9 -10.96 6.72 -9.81
C ALA A 9 -11.23 7.76 -10.91
N SER A 10 -10.44 7.73 -11.99
CA SER A 10 -10.72 8.58 -13.16
C SER A 10 -12.04 8.18 -13.82
N GLU A 11 -12.75 9.14 -14.42
CA GLU A 11 -14.06 8.93 -15.05
C GLU A 11 -14.05 7.76 -16.04
N ILE A 12 -13.03 7.69 -16.90
CA ILE A 12 -12.91 6.62 -17.89
C ILE A 12 -12.77 5.23 -17.26
N MET A 13 -12.14 5.12 -16.09
CA MET A 13 -12.00 3.84 -15.37
C MET A 13 -13.31 3.45 -14.69
N ILE A 14 -14.03 4.44 -14.15
CA ILE A 14 -15.39 4.25 -13.59
C ILE A 14 -16.31 3.72 -14.70
N ASP A 15 -16.34 4.39 -15.86
CA ASP A 15 -17.18 3.98 -17.00
C ASP A 15 -16.83 2.58 -17.48
N ARG A 16 -15.54 2.25 -17.61
CA ARG A 16 -15.10 0.89 -18.00
C ARG A 16 -15.57 -0.17 -17.01
N ALA A 17 -15.53 0.13 -15.72
CA ALA A 17 -15.92 -0.83 -14.70
C ALA A 17 -17.44 -0.98 -14.61
N LEU A 18 -18.20 0.11 -14.70
CA LEU A 18 -19.67 0.11 -14.71
C LEU A 18 -20.25 -0.61 -15.94
N ASN A 19 -19.60 -0.49 -17.11
CA ASN A 19 -20.05 -1.12 -18.34
C ASN A 19 -19.56 -2.58 -18.52
N ASN A 20 -18.86 -3.15 -17.54
CA ASN A 20 -18.35 -4.52 -17.63
C ASN A 20 -19.32 -5.51 -16.98
N GLU A 21 -19.95 -6.36 -17.79
CA GLU A 21 -20.94 -7.35 -17.35
C GLU A 21 -20.39 -8.39 -16.35
N LYS A 22 -19.07 -8.57 -16.26
CA LYS A 22 -18.43 -9.48 -15.30
C LYS A 22 -18.23 -8.86 -13.92
N ILE A 23 -18.44 -7.56 -13.77
CA ILE A 23 -18.25 -6.82 -12.53
C ILE A 23 -19.62 -6.54 -11.91
N SER A 24 -19.76 -6.89 -10.64
CA SER A 24 -20.91 -6.51 -9.82
C SER A 24 -20.45 -5.67 -8.64
N PHE A 25 -21.10 -4.53 -8.43
CA PHE A 25 -20.78 -3.62 -7.35
C PHE A 25 -21.67 -3.87 -6.14
N LYS A 26 -21.04 -4.09 -4.99
CA LYS A 26 -21.65 -3.98 -3.66
C LYS A 26 -21.21 -2.64 -3.07
N TRP A 27 -22.08 -1.64 -3.19
CA TRP A 27 -21.90 -0.28 -2.66
C TRP A 27 -22.26 -0.19 -1.19
N ASN A 28 -21.73 0.80 -0.49
CA ASN A 28 -21.92 1.00 0.95
C ASN A 28 -21.81 -0.31 1.73
N SER A 29 -20.83 -1.15 1.39
CA SER A 29 -20.68 -2.49 1.95
C SER A 29 -19.32 -2.67 2.61
N GLU A 30 -19.30 -3.38 3.72
CA GLU A 30 -18.11 -3.75 4.49
C GLU A 30 -17.92 -5.28 4.48
N LEU A 31 -16.67 -5.71 4.33
CA LEU A 31 -16.27 -7.11 4.51
C LEU A 31 -16.02 -7.36 6.01
N VAL A 32 -16.77 -8.31 6.59
CA VAL A 32 -16.69 -8.62 8.02
C VAL A 32 -15.79 -9.83 8.29
N GLU A 33 -15.97 -10.87 7.49
CA GLU A 33 -15.33 -12.16 7.72
C GLU A 33 -15.06 -12.86 6.39
N ILE A 34 -13.92 -13.54 6.31
CA ILE A 34 -13.55 -14.41 5.19
C ILE A 34 -13.68 -15.85 5.68
N HIS A 35 -14.45 -16.65 4.95
CA HIS A 35 -14.68 -18.06 5.23
C HIS A 35 -13.85 -18.93 4.31
N GLY A 36 -13.32 -20.01 4.86
CA GLY A 36 -12.53 -20.99 4.14
C GLY A 36 -11.58 -21.74 5.06
N ASP A 37 -10.77 -22.61 4.47
CA ASP A 37 -9.73 -23.36 5.17
C ASP A 37 -8.43 -23.39 4.35
N GLN A 38 -7.36 -23.92 4.95
CA GLN A 38 -6.04 -23.95 4.31
C GLN A 38 -5.94 -24.95 3.15
N GLU A 39 -6.75 -26.00 3.12
CA GLU A 39 -6.72 -27.03 2.09
C GLU A 39 -7.52 -26.62 0.85
N THR A 40 -8.69 -26.00 1.04
CA THR A 40 -9.65 -25.68 -0.02
C THR A 40 -9.64 -24.21 -0.42
N GLY A 41 -9.06 -23.33 0.40
CA GLY A 41 -9.02 -21.90 0.17
C GLY A 41 -10.28 -21.18 0.62
N VAL A 42 -10.51 -19.98 0.07
CA VAL A 42 -11.70 -19.17 0.37
C VAL A 42 -12.93 -19.76 -0.30
N ASP A 43 -14.03 -19.90 0.43
CA ASP A 43 -15.33 -20.35 -0.11
C ASP A 43 -16.41 -19.27 -0.09
N ALA A 44 -16.29 -18.31 0.82
CA ALA A 44 -17.28 -17.25 0.99
C ALA A 44 -16.75 -16.08 1.80
N VAL A 45 -17.53 -15.01 1.82
CA VAL A 45 -17.36 -13.86 2.69
C VAL A 45 -18.67 -13.48 3.36
N SER A 46 -18.60 -12.97 4.60
CA SER A 46 -19.71 -12.28 5.24
C SER A 46 -19.55 -10.78 5.04
N ILE A 47 -20.63 -10.12 4.61
CA ILE A 47 -20.65 -8.68 4.36
C ILE A 47 -21.81 -8.01 5.09
N ILE A 48 -21.68 -6.72 5.36
CA ILE A 48 -22.78 -5.86 5.83
C ILE A 48 -23.01 -4.79 4.79
N SER A 49 -24.27 -4.43 4.58
CA SER A 49 -24.65 -3.27 3.78
C SER A 49 -25.12 -2.15 4.70
N HIS A 50 -24.65 -0.93 4.43
CA HIS A 50 -24.96 0.29 5.18
C HIS A 50 -25.85 1.18 4.30
N PRO A 51 -27.18 0.97 4.28
CA PRO A 51 -28.08 1.74 3.42
C PRO A 51 -28.04 3.25 3.75
N ASP A 52 -27.70 3.60 4.99
CA ASP A 52 -27.60 4.98 5.47
C ASP A 52 -26.28 5.69 5.08
N GLY A 53 -25.36 5.00 4.40
CA GLY A 53 -24.18 5.62 3.77
C GLY A 53 -22.85 5.05 4.23
N HIS A 54 -21.83 5.91 4.30
CA HIS A 54 -20.42 5.51 4.39
C HIS A 54 -19.97 5.25 5.84
N PRO A 55 -19.79 3.99 6.28
CA PRO A 55 -19.27 3.71 7.63
C PRO A 55 -17.82 4.21 7.75
N THR A 56 -17.58 5.09 8.72
CA THR A 56 -16.24 5.58 9.06
C THR A 56 -15.54 4.73 10.12
N LYS A 57 -16.27 3.80 10.76
CA LYS A 57 -15.79 2.84 11.75
C LYS A 57 -16.35 1.47 11.39
N ARG A 58 -15.63 0.40 11.75
CA ARG A 58 -16.13 -0.97 11.58
C ARG A 58 -17.36 -1.16 12.44
N GLU A 59 -18.50 -1.49 11.84
CA GLU A 59 -19.73 -1.70 12.62
C GLU A 59 -19.71 -2.99 13.42
N SER A 60 -18.86 -3.95 13.04
CA SER A 60 -18.66 -5.22 13.74
C SER A 60 -17.92 -5.11 15.08
N GLU A 61 -17.39 -3.93 15.43
CA GLU A 61 -16.71 -3.71 16.71
C GLU A 61 -17.71 -3.69 17.88
N GLY A 62 -17.94 -4.86 18.48
CA GLY A 62 -18.64 -5.02 19.76
C GLY A 62 -20.17 -5.17 19.66
N LYS A 63 -20.71 -5.42 18.47
CA LYS A 63 -22.16 -5.64 18.25
C LYS A 63 -22.41 -6.81 17.29
N THR A 64 -23.47 -7.57 17.53
CA THR A 64 -24.01 -8.51 16.55
C THR A 64 -24.76 -7.73 15.48
N VAL A 65 -24.36 -7.94 14.22
CA VAL A 65 -24.86 -7.25 13.04
C VAL A 65 -25.35 -8.30 12.03
N GLU A 66 -26.46 -8.02 11.34
CA GLU A 66 -26.95 -8.94 10.30
C GLU A 66 -26.00 -8.92 9.10
N THR A 67 -25.59 -10.12 8.65
CA THR A 67 -24.62 -10.27 7.56
C THR A 67 -25.22 -11.05 6.38
N GLU A 68 -24.82 -10.67 5.17
CA GLU A 68 -25.08 -11.42 3.93
C GLU A 68 -23.86 -12.30 3.64
N ARG A 69 -24.08 -13.60 3.40
CA ARG A 69 -23.03 -14.52 2.94
C ARG A 69 -22.94 -14.51 1.41
N LEU A 70 -21.77 -14.23 0.87
CA LEU A 70 -21.48 -14.29 -0.57
C LEU A 70 -20.49 -15.41 -0.87
N THR A 71 -20.87 -16.36 -1.72
CA THR A 71 -19.96 -17.43 -2.20
C THR A 71 -18.95 -16.84 -3.17
N VAL A 72 -17.66 -16.93 -2.83
CA VAL A 72 -16.54 -16.44 -3.64
C VAL A 72 -15.32 -17.34 -3.43
N GLN A 73 -14.44 -17.43 -4.42
CA GLN A 73 -13.25 -18.28 -4.34
C GLN A 73 -11.95 -17.52 -4.03
N GLY A 74 -12.04 -16.20 -3.88
CA GLY A 74 -10.88 -15.36 -3.64
C GLY A 74 -11.27 -13.94 -3.23
N VAL A 75 -10.41 -13.33 -2.43
CA VAL A 75 -10.54 -11.95 -1.95
C VAL A 75 -9.25 -11.22 -2.25
N PHE A 76 -9.37 -10.06 -2.89
CA PHE A 76 -8.24 -9.19 -3.22
C PHE A 76 -8.46 -7.83 -2.57
N TYR A 77 -7.52 -7.40 -1.74
CA TYR A 77 -7.54 -6.08 -1.12
C TYR A 77 -6.89 -5.05 -2.07
N GLY A 78 -7.67 -4.05 -2.47
CA GLY A 78 -7.21 -2.91 -3.26
C GLY A 78 -7.51 -1.60 -2.53
N ILE A 79 -6.97 -1.46 -1.31
CA ILE A 79 -7.26 -0.32 -0.41
C ILE A 79 -6.11 0.69 -0.31
N GLY A 80 -5.06 0.51 -1.12
CA GLY A 80 -3.82 1.27 -1.03
C GLY A 80 -2.81 0.61 -0.10
N HIS A 81 -1.64 1.24 0.00
CA HIS A 81 -0.51 0.80 0.81
C HIS A 81 -0.13 1.90 1.80
N ILE A 82 0.41 1.49 2.95
CA ILE A 82 1.02 2.41 3.91
C ILE A 82 2.50 2.09 3.92
N PRO A 83 3.37 2.96 3.39
CA PRO A 83 4.81 2.75 3.44
C PRO A 83 5.29 2.74 4.90
N ASN A 84 6.29 1.92 5.21
CA ASN A 84 6.82 1.80 6.57
C ASN A 84 7.82 2.93 6.88
N THR A 85 7.33 4.17 6.90
CA THR A 85 8.12 5.41 6.99
C THR A 85 7.74 6.28 8.19
N SER A 86 6.76 5.86 9.00
CA SER A 86 6.30 6.62 10.18
C SER A 86 7.43 7.02 11.16
N PHE A 87 8.48 6.20 11.27
CA PHE A 87 9.64 6.50 12.12
C PHE A 87 10.53 7.65 11.59
N LEU A 88 10.27 8.13 10.37
CA LEU A 88 11.00 9.20 9.71
C LEU A 88 10.28 10.56 9.78
N GLU A 89 9.04 10.62 10.28
CA GLU A 89 8.22 11.84 10.31
C GLU A 89 8.89 13.01 11.05
N ASP A 90 9.71 12.71 12.07
CA ASP A 90 10.46 13.70 12.86
C ASP A 90 11.90 13.92 12.35
N THR A 91 12.21 13.51 11.12
CA THR A 91 13.55 13.65 10.51
C THR A 91 13.56 14.66 9.35
N GLU A 92 14.74 14.91 8.78
CA GLU A 92 14.88 15.79 7.61
C GLU A 92 14.50 15.09 6.29
N ILE A 93 14.15 13.79 6.32
CA ILE A 93 13.75 13.04 5.12
C ILE A 93 12.38 13.52 4.64
N VAL A 94 12.29 13.89 3.37
CA VAL A 94 11.05 14.35 2.76
C VAL A 94 10.17 13.16 2.39
N LEU A 95 8.95 13.15 2.91
CA LEU A 95 7.89 12.21 2.53
C LEU A 95 6.86 12.93 1.64
N ASP A 96 6.28 12.22 0.67
CA ASP A 96 5.14 12.73 -0.08
C ASP A 96 3.83 12.68 0.73
N GLU A 97 2.73 13.17 0.14
CA GLU A 97 1.42 13.21 0.79
C GLU A 97 0.86 11.83 1.15
N GLU A 98 1.37 10.75 0.53
CA GLU A 98 1.00 9.37 0.79
C GLU A 98 2.00 8.64 1.71
N GLY A 99 3.06 9.33 2.15
CA GLY A 99 4.06 8.87 3.10
C GLY A 99 5.27 8.18 2.47
N TYR A 100 5.41 8.16 1.14
CA TYR A 100 6.58 7.57 0.49
C TYR A 100 7.78 8.51 0.56
N ILE A 101 8.98 7.94 0.66
CA ILE A 101 10.23 8.71 0.65
C ILE A 101 10.42 9.31 -0.74
N GLN A 102 10.60 10.64 -0.80
CA GLN A 102 10.96 11.30 -2.05
C GLN A 102 12.43 11.06 -2.37
N THR A 103 12.70 10.60 -3.59
CA THR A 103 14.05 10.50 -4.13
C THR A 103 14.22 11.35 -5.38
N ASP A 104 15.47 11.73 -5.68
CA ASP A 104 15.78 12.40 -6.94
C ASP A 104 15.44 11.46 -8.13
N PRO A 105 14.68 11.93 -9.14
CA PRO A 105 14.15 11.07 -10.19
C PRO A 105 15.23 10.22 -10.90
N GLY A 106 15.02 8.90 -10.89
CA GLY A 106 15.95 7.95 -11.51
C GLY A 106 17.16 7.57 -10.64
N THR A 107 17.18 7.98 -9.37
CA THR A 107 18.24 7.67 -8.40
C THR A 107 17.65 7.16 -7.08
N THR A 108 18.51 6.84 -6.11
CA THR A 108 18.09 6.45 -4.75
C THR A 108 18.31 7.54 -3.69
N HIS A 109 18.78 8.71 -4.11
CA HIS A 109 19.17 9.78 -3.21
C HIS A 109 17.96 10.47 -2.60
N THR A 110 17.95 10.65 -1.27
CA THR A 110 16.81 11.22 -0.52
C THR A 110 16.88 12.74 -0.35
N GLY A 111 17.93 13.38 -0.86
CA GLY A 111 18.25 14.79 -0.59
C GLY A 111 19.07 15.01 0.70
N ILE A 112 19.23 13.98 1.52
CA ILE A 112 20.11 13.99 2.70
C ILE A 112 21.36 13.17 2.40
N ASP A 113 22.53 13.80 2.55
CA ASP A 113 23.82 13.17 2.28
C ASP A 113 24.01 11.88 3.09
N GLY A 114 24.35 10.79 2.39
CA GLY A 114 24.55 9.47 2.98
C GLY A 114 23.28 8.69 3.29
N VAL A 115 22.10 9.23 2.93
CA VAL A 115 20.81 8.55 3.11
C VAL A 115 20.18 8.25 1.76
N PHE A 116 19.92 6.96 1.53
CA PHE A 116 19.37 6.42 0.29
C PHE A 116 18.09 5.63 0.57
N ALA A 117 17.17 5.62 -0.38
CA ALA A 117 15.91 4.88 -0.29
C ALA A 117 15.69 3.99 -1.52
N ALA A 118 15.16 2.80 -1.28
CA ALA A 118 14.94 1.79 -2.31
C ALA A 118 13.73 0.90 -1.98
N GLY A 119 13.15 0.27 -3.00
CA GLY A 119 11.97 -0.56 -2.87
C GLY A 119 10.70 0.24 -2.61
N ASP A 120 9.66 -0.47 -2.15
CA ASP A 120 8.30 0.03 -2.07
C ASP A 120 8.15 1.29 -1.20
N VAL A 121 9.07 1.56 -0.26
CA VAL A 121 9.05 2.80 0.55
C VAL A 121 9.34 4.07 -0.26
N ALA A 122 9.92 3.94 -1.45
CA ALA A 122 10.22 5.01 -2.40
C ALA A 122 9.58 4.77 -3.78
N ASP A 123 8.72 3.76 -3.92
CA ASP A 123 8.02 3.41 -5.16
C ASP A 123 6.53 3.24 -4.91
N SER A 124 5.75 4.29 -5.19
CA SER A 124 4.29 4.28 -5.10
C SER A 124 3.61 3.73 -6.37
N VAL A 125 4.37 3.41 -7.42
CA VAL A 125 3.82 3.13 -8.76
C VAL A 125 3.91 1.65 -9.11
N TYR A 126 5.08 1.03 -8.97
CA TYR A 126 5.29 -0.34 -9.46
C TYR A 126 5.13 -1.38 -8.36
N GLN A 127 5.80 -1.20 -7.21
CA GLN A 127 5.66 -2.06 -6.02
C GLN A 127 5.83 -3.55 -6.36
N GLN A 128 6.84 -3.86 -7.17
CA GLN A 128 7.17 -5.22 -7.57
C GLN A 128 8.49 -5.65 -6.96
N ALA A 129 8.60 -6.94 -6.61
CA ALA A 129 9.84 -7.50 -6.07
C ALA A 129 11.07 -7.23 -6.97
N ILE A 130 10.89 -7.25 -8.29
CA ILE A 130 12.00 -7.00 -9.23
C ILE A 130 12.38 -5.51 -9.32
N THR A 131 11.42 -4.58 -9.22
CA THR A 131 11.73 -3.14 -9.19
C THR A 131 12.40 -2.77 -7.86
N ALA A 132 11.93 -3.37 -6.76
CA ALA A 132 12.57 -3.22 -5.46
C ALA A 132 13.99 -3.80 -5.40
N ALA A 133 14.23 -4.96 -5.99
CA ALA A 133 15.57 -5.52 -6.09
C ALA A 133 16.52 -4.64 -6.93
N GLY A 134 16.01 -4.08 -8.04
CA GLY A 134 16.77 -3.17 -8.89
C GLY A 134 17.19 -1.90 -8.15
N THR A 135 16.23 -1.20 -7.54
CA THR A 135 16.50 0.01 -6.73
C THR A 135 17.35 -0.29 -5.50
N GLY A 136 17.19 -1.46 -4.88
CA GLY A 136 18.07 -1.89 -3.78
C GLY A 136 19.52 -2.06 -4.21
N SER A 137 19.74 -2.57 -5.42
CA SER A 137 21.10 -2.65 -6.01
C SER A 137 21.67 -1.26 -6.27
N MET A 138 20.85 -0.32 -6.76
CA MET A 138 21.27 1.08 -6.96
C MET A 138 21.67 1.74 -5.64
N ALA A 139 20.84 1.61 -4.59
CA ALA A 139 21.11 2.21 -3.29
C ALA A 139 22.37 1.65 -2.64
N ALA A 140 22.65 0.36 -2.83
CA ALA A 140 23.89 -0.25 -2.34
C ALA A 140 25.13 0.36 -3.01
N LEU A 141 25.10 0.57 -4.33
CA LEU A 141 26.19 1.20 -5.08
C LEU A 141 26.35 2.68 -4.74
N ASP A 142 25.23 3.40 -4.57
CA ASP A 142 25.25 4.81 -4.17
C ASP A 142 25.82 4.98 -2.76
N ALA A 143 25.47 4.07 -1.83
CA ALA A 143 26.03 4.04 -0.48
C ALA A 143 27.53 3.69 -0.48
N GLU A 144 27.95 2.71 -1.27
CA GLU A 144 29.37 2.36 -1.45
C GLU A 144 30.18 3.57 -1.94
N ALA A 145 29.73 4.20 -3.04
CA ALA A 145 30.39 5.38 -3.60
C ALA A 145 30.43 6.55 -2.61
N SER A 146 29.35 6.76 -1.84
CA SER A 146 29.29 7.79 -0.80
C SER A 146 30.31 7.55 0.31
N LEU A 147 30.49 6.30 0.75
CA LEU A 147 31.48 5.92 1.75
C LEU A 147 32.91 6.08 1.23
N GLU A 148 33.19 5.68 -0.01
CA GLU A 148 34.51 5.84 -0.63
C GLU A 148 34.92 7.31 -0.82
N ALA A 149 33.94 8.20 -1.03
CA ALA A 149 34.17 9.63 -1.17
C ALA A 149 34.46 10.33 0.16
N GLN A 150 34.22 9.68 1.30
CA GLN A 150 34.54 10.26 2.61
C GLN A 150 36.05 10.23 2.84
N PRO A 151 36.65 11.33 3.36
CA PRO A 151 38.06 11.32 3.72
C PRO A 151 38.34 10.24 4.76
N GLU A 152 39.46 9.53 4.64
CA GLU A 152 39.89 8.54 5.64
C GLU A 152 39.91 9.20 7.03
N VAL A 153 39.03 8.72 7.91
CA VAL A 153 39.10 9.04 9.33
C VAL A 153 40.26 8.22 9.88
N GLU A 154 41.44 8.84 10.05
CA GLU A 154 42.54 8.20 10.77
C GLU A 154 42.01 7.74 12.14
N ALA A 155 41.99 6.42 12.34
CA ALA A 155 41.63 5.85 13.63
C ALA A 155 42.55 6.45 14.70
N PRO A 156 42.03 6.88 15.86
CA PRO A 156 42.87 7.46 16.89
C PRO A 156 43.93 6.43 17.27
N ILE A 157 45.20 6.76 17.00
CA ILE A 157 46.35 5.95 17.36
C ILE A 157 46.31 5.85 18.90
N GLN A 158 46.05 4.64 19.41
CA GLN A 158 46.14 4.33 20.85
C GLN A 158 47.58 4.33 21.33
#